data_AF-A6QZM8-F1
#
_entry.id   AF-A6QZM8-F1
#
_cell.length_a   1.000
_cell.length_b   1.000
_cell.length_c   1.000
_cell.angle_alpha   90.00
_cell.angle_beta   90.00
_cell.angle_gamma   90.00
#
_symmetry.space_group_name_H-M   'P 1'
#
loop_
_entity.id
_entity.type
_entity.pdbx_description
1 polymer ?
#
loop_
_entity_poly.entity_id
_entity_poly.type
_entity_poly.pdbx_seq_one_letter_code
_entity_poly.pdbx_strand_id
1 'polypeptide(L)'
;MAATVHVYRIHDPEPSVIPRTGLSPQYAYGAHVFRWKEYLFIASNKKPNVSGVQDISLKGLGDEQGFLHTAAASRKASQVVEQAYLKIINNEELTGEFTAVCDCCNAVMVEYLETMKTEWLKFAEAFKSGLQFLLQMTKEAEVEKALKQLKNCLHILRDSMGNITHEQQTENIQQLKSWVLDSLFCLLRDCLGRMEMIKWVFNMAKLSKGPYELLRLRGDLMYIKERYKQGIGELGENLARLTANDDAATSTLTGRSTVHQNLLHLCIVLLESKPSTTAHRLRQQLDIMNWQQTNWEKICNESDDLSDDNYIDITLTLEDLQAFERIELTGEMVKEQYTALMRELRRLAGDIVPGVLKCDDFSLAANVILICTCIGIHAVAPQLEDDFYARTDFENHAAELSRSPLYREKRISSEGAADELDRIILLLQPNRDPAPSPEIKDGDVSRLPLPERPLGKRLSDGNLSQQKRSKISEASDFW
;
A
#
# COMPACT_ATOMS: atom_id res chain seq x y z
N MET A 1 -27.12 13.68 -4.50
CA MET A 1 -26.47 15.01 -4.52
C MET A 1 -25.04 14.84 -4.04
N ALA A 2 -24.05 15.21 -4.85
CA ALA A 2 -22.64 15.16 -4.42
C ALA A 2 -22.42 16.16 -3.27
N ALA A 3 -21.77 15.74 -2.20
CA ALA A 3 -21.52 16.60 -1.04
C ALA A 3 -20.44 17.64 -1.37
N THR A 4 -20.77 18.93 -1.24
CA THR A 4 -19.84 20.04 -1.49
C THR A 4 -18.78 20.10 -0.39
N VAL A 5 -17.50 20.14 -0.76
CA VAL A 5 -16.39 20.36 0.18
C VAL A 5 -16.20 21.86 0.41
N HIS A 6 -16.08 22.24 1.67
CA HIS A 6 -15.82 23.61 2.14
C HIS A 6 -14.47 23.66 2.82
N VAL A 7 -13.83 24.83 2.81
CA VAL A 7 -12.57 25.07 3.51
C VAL A 7 -12.84 25.86 4.78
N TYR A 8 -12.41 25.29 5.90
CA TYR A 8 -12.56 25.84 7.24
C TYR A 8 -11.20 26.26 7.78
N ARG A 9 -11.20 27.29 8.63
CA ARG A 9 -10.03 27.80 9.34
C ARG A 9 -10.31 27.88 10.83
N ILE A 10 -9.35 27.47 11.64
CA ILE A 10 -9.34 27.60 13.10
C ILE A 10 -8.09 28.36 13.50
N HIS A 11 -8.24 29.39 14.34
CA HIS A 11 -7.12 30.13 14.94
C HIS A 11 -6.79 29.52 16.31
N ASP A 12 -5.51 29.35 16.59
CA ASP A 12 -4.91 28.78 17.80
C ASP A 12 -5.63 27.51 18.29
N PRO A 13 -5.66 26.43 17.49
CA PRO A 13 -6.31 25.20 17.89
C PRO A 13 -5.57 24.58 19.08
N GLU A 14 -6.28 24.25 20.16
CA GLU A 14 -5.70 23.42 21.21
C GLU A 14 -5.16 22.10 20.58
N PRO A 15 -3.98 21.59 21.01
CA PRO A 15 -3.42 20.35 20.47
C PRO A 15 -4.37 19.13 20.55
N SER A 16 -5.36 19.19 21.44
CA SER A 16 -6.41 18.19 21.64
C SER A 16 -7.53 18.20 20.58
N VAL A 17 -7.54 19.18 19.66
CA VAL A 17 -8.62 19.46 18.71
C VAL A 17 -8.56 18.57 17.47
N ILE A 18 -7.35 18.19 17.02
CA ILE A 18 -7.16 17.37 15.80
C ILE A 18 -7.88 16.00 15.91
N PRO A 19 -7.84 15.28 17.06
CA PRO A 19 -8.60 14.04 17.25
C PRO A 19 -10.08 14.25 17.66
N ARG A 20 -10.54 15.49 17.89
CA ARG A 20 -11.87 15.82 18.48
C ARG A 20 -12.78 16.63 17.57
N THR A 21 -12.45 16.79 16.29
CA THR A 21 -13.23 17.57 15.31
C THR A 21 -14.65 17.05 15.04
N GLY A 22 -15.02 15.88 15.58
CA GLY A 22 -16.30 15.21 15.33
C GLY A 22 -16.36 14.50 13.97
N LEU A 23 -15.25 14.51 13.22
CA LEU A 23 -15.03 13.63 12.08
C LEU A 23 -14.72 12.24 12.67
N SER A 24 -15.62 11.26 12.52
CA SER A 24 -15.26 9.86 12.78
C SER A 24 -13.99 9.53 11.99
N PRO A 25 -13.11 8.61 12.44
CA PRO A 25 -11.91 8.24 11.68
C PRO A 25 -12.23 8.03 10.19
N GLN A 26 -13.36 7.38 9.90
CA GLN A 26 -13.92 7.09 8.58
C GLN A 26 -14.27 8.34 7.72
N TYR A 27 -14.48 9.51 8.35
CA TYR A 27 -14.75 10.81 7.70
C TYR A 27 -13.57 11.79 7.80
N ALA A 28 -12.63 11.55 8.72
CA ALA A 28 -11.36 12.26 8.79
C ALA A 28 -10.43 11.85 7.65
N TYR A 29 -10.52 10.59 7.16
CA TYR A 29 -9.82 10.08 5.98
C TYR A 29 -10.24 10.71 4.64
N GLY A 30 -11.30 11.55 4.61
CA GLY A 30 -11.71 12.31 3.42
C GLY A 30 -11.53 13.83 3.55
N ALA A 31 -10.91 14.30 4.64
CA ALA A 31 -10.73 15.71 4.94
C ALA A 31 -9.24 16.09 4.88
N HIS A 32 -8.88 17.08 4.06
CA HIS A 32 -7.52 17.60 4.03
C HIS A 32 -7.32 18.55 5.21
N VAL A 33 -6.41 18.20 6.12
CA VAL A 33 -6.10 18.97 7.31
C VAL A 33 -4.66 19.48 7.22
N PHE A 34 -4.47 20.79 7.31
CA PHE A 34 -3.15 21.41 7.21
C PHE A 34 -2.97 22.46 8.30
N ARG A 35 -1.84 22.40 9.03
CA ARG A 35 -1.51 23.39 10.05
C ARG A 35 -0.45 24.34 9.50
N TRP A 36 -0.70 25.64 9.68
CA TRP A 36 0.23 26.72 9.35
C TRP A 36 0.33 27.67 10.54
N LYS A 37 1.47 27.68 11.25
CA LYS A 37 1.66 28.49 12.45
C LYS A 37 0.53 28.26 13.47
N GLU A 38 -0.17 29.32 13.81
CA GLU A 38 -1.31 29.34 14.74
C GLU A 38 -2.62 28.91 14.06
N TYR A 39 -2.63 28.66 12.75
CA TYR A 39 -3.85 28.33 12.01
C TYR A 39 -3.93 26.85 11.64
N LEU A 40 -5.14 26.31 11.68
CA LEU A 40 -5.48 24.99 11.13
C LEU A 40 -6.54 25.15 10.05
N PHE A 41 -6.20 24.69 8.86
CA PHE A 41 -7.06 24.66 7.70
C PHE A 41 -7.60 23.25 7.50
N ILE A 42 -8.90 23.13 7.25
CA ILE A 42 -9.59 21.85 7.07
C ILE A 42 -10.49 21.94 5.84
N ALA A 43 -10.24 21.17 4.80
CA ALA A 43 -11.19 20.99 3.71
C ALA A 43 -12.06 19.76 3.98
N SER A 44 -13.37 19.95 4.16
CA SER A 44 -14.29 18.85 4.45
C SER A 44 -15.70 19.15 3.94
N ASN A 45 -16.48 18.09 3.69
CA ASN A 45 -17.91 18.19 3.41
C ASN A 45 -18.77 18.39 4.67
N LYS A 46 -18.17 18.32 5.86
CA LYS A 46 -18.83 18.57 7.15
C LYS A 46 -18.09 19.67 7.89
N LYS A 47 -18.85 20.57 8.50
CA LYS A 47 -18.29 21.60 9.38
C LYS A 47 -17.66 20.96 10.62
N PRO A 48 -16.39 21.23 10.93
CA PRO A 48 -15.75 20.74 12.15
C PRO A 48 -16.52 21.21 13.40
N ASN A 49 -16.78 20.29 14.33
CA ASN A 49 -17.54 20.58 15.55
C ASN A 49 -16.63 21.15 16.66
N VAL A 50 -15.98 22.28 16.39
CA VAL A 50 -15.05 22.93 17.32
C VAL A 50 -15.29 24.44 17.35
N SER A 51 -15.05 25.06 18.50
CA SER A 51 -15.23 26.51 18.67
C SER A 51 -14.24 27.29 17.81
N GLY A 52 -14.63 28.50 17.37
CA GLY A 52 -13.74 29.36 16.57
C GLY A 52 -13.57 28.98 15.10
N VAL A 53 -14.27 27.93 14.61
CA VAL A 53 -14.26 27.56 13.18
C VAL A 53 -14.88 28.66 12.32
N GLN A 54 -14.11 29.12 11.35
CA GLN A 54 -14.56 30.02 10.30
C GLN A 54 -14.61 29.26 8.97
N ASP A 55 -15.72 29.34 8.27
CA ASP A 55 -15.83 28.88 6.88
C ASP A 55 -15.29 29.98 5.97
N ILE A 56 -14.08 29.75 5.43
CA ILE A 56 -13.41 30.70 4.55
C ILE A 56 -13.86 30.55 3.09
N SER A 57 -14.68 29.55 2.76
CA SER A 57 -15.38 29.50 1.48
C SER A 57 -16.51 30.52 1.38
N LEU A 58 -16.95 31.10 2.51
CA LEU A 58 -18.08 32.04 2.59
C LEU A 58 -17.71 33.42 3.13
N LYS A 59 -16.56 33.56 3.79
CA LYS A 59 -16.07 34.81 4.38
C LYS A 59 -14.60 35.01 4.00
N GLY A 60 -14.26 36.21 3.57
CA GLY A 60 -12.94 36.56 3.01
C GLY A 60 -11.74 36.13 3.85
N LEU A 61 -10.60 35.98 3.18
CA LEU A 61 -9.35 35.46 3.71
C LEU A 61 -8.72 36.44 4.72
N GLY A 62 -8.42 35.97 5.94
CA GLY A 62 -7.69 36.77 6.94
C GLY A 62 -6.21 36.44 7.08
N ASP A 63 -5.74 35.33 6.49
CA ASP A 63 -4.32 34.94 6.40
C ASP A 63 -4.10 34.33 5.01
N GLU A 64 -3.86 35.19 4.03
CA GLU A 64 -3.68 34.81 2.62
C GLU A 64 -2.45 33.91 2.46
N GLN A 65 -1.35 34.20 3.16
CA GLN A 65 -0.13 33.42 3.03
C GLN A 65 -0.31 31.99 3.56
N GLY A 66 -0.86 31.82 4.76
CA GLY A 66 -1.13 30.49 5.32
C GLY A 66 -2.13 29.69 4.48
N PHE A 67 -3.13 30.37 3.92
CA PHE A 67 -4.07 29.75 2.99
C PHE A 67 -3.40 29.30 1.69
N LEU A 68 -2.58 30.14 1.05
CA LEU A 68 -1.91 29.81 -0.21
C LEU A 68 -0.94 28.65 -0.06
N HIS A 69 -0.19 28.58 1.05
CA HIS A 69 0.67 27.43 1.34
C HIS A 69 -0.15 26.15 1.60
N THR A 70 -1.28 26.27 2.29
CA THR A 70 -2.20 25.14 2.46
C THR A 70 -2.75 24.67 1.12
N ALA A 71 -3.18 25.60 0.26
CA ALA A 71 -3.69 25.29 -1.06
C ALA A 71 -2.61 24.62 -1.93
N ALA A 72 -1.36 25.09 -1.84
CA ALA A 72 -0.23 24.50 -2.54
C ALA A 72 0.06 23.07 -2.07
N ALA A 73 -0.06 22.81 -0.77
CA ALA A 73 -0.01 21.45 -0.22
C ALA A 73 -1.19 20.58 -0.69
N SER A 74 -2.38 21.18 -0.83
CA SER A 74 -3.61 20.50 -1.26
C SER A 74 -3.63 20.06 -2.74
N ARG A 75 -2.70 20.55 -3.58
CA ARG A 75 -2.49 20.07 -4.97
C ARG A 75 -2.15 18.56 -5.06
N LYS A 76 -2.05 17.89 -3.91
CA LYS A 76 -1.76 16.46 -3.74
C LYS A 76 -2.87 15.71 -2.98
N ALA A 77 -3.94 16.42 -2.58
CA ALA A 77 -5.13 15.84 -1.98
C ALA A 77 -6.13 15.42 -3.07
N SER A 78 -7.32 14.96 -2.67
CA SER A 78 -8.39 14.64 -3.63
C SER A 78 -8.80 15.87 -4.45
N GLN A 79 -9.22 15.66 -5.70
CA GLN A 79 -9.61 16.78 -6.59
C GLN A 79 -10.72 17.65 -5.99
N VAL A 80 -11.65 17.06 -5.23
CA VAL A 80 -12.75 17.81 -4.59
C VAL A 80 -12.20 18.80 -3.56
N VAL A 81 -11.13 18.43 -2.85
CA VAL A 81 -10.40 19.30 -1.94
C VAL A 81 -9.66 20.38 -2.72
N GLU A 82 -8.86 20.01 -3.73
CA GLU A 82 -8.09 20.96 -4.53
C GLU A 82 -9.01 22.02 -5.16
N GLN A 83 -10.13 21.60 -5.73
CA GLN A 83 -11.14 22.49 -6.31
C GLN A 83 -11.79 23.41 -5.28
N ALA A 84 -11.93 22.98 -4.01
CA ALA A 84 -12.42 23.85 -2.96
C ALA A 84 -11.44 25.00 -2.67
N TYR A 85 -10.14 24.73 -2.67
CA TYR A 85 -9.11 25.77 -2.55
C TYR A 85 -9.03 26.66 -3.79
N LEU A 86 -9.00 26.09 -5.00
CA LEU A 86 -8.93 26.85 -6.26
C LEU A 86 -10.12 27.79 -6.45
N LYS A 87 -11.33 27.39 -6.03
CA LYS A 87 -12.50 28.27 -6.05
C LYS A 87 -12.29 29.54 -5.23
N ILE A 88 -11.72 29.40 -4.03
CA ILE A 88 -11.42 30.55 -3.17
C ILE A 88 -10.31 31.40 -3.81
N ILE A 89 -9.24 30.79 -4.32
CA ILE A 89 -8.15 31.49 -5.02
C ILE A 89 -8.69 32.33 -6.19
N ASN A 90 -9.57 31.76 -7.01
CA ASN A 90 -10.16 32.46 -8.14
C ASN A 90 -11.09 33.59 -7.72
N ASN A 91 -11.91 33.37 -6.68
CA ASN A 91 -12.85 34.38 -6.19
C ASN A 91 -12.15 35.57 -5.53
N GLU A 92 -10.99 35.34 -4.90
CA GLU A 92 -10.19 36.35 -4.21
C GLU A 92 -9.05 36.90 -5.11
N GLU A 93 -9.03 36.53 -6.40
CA GLU A 93 -8.05 36.98 -7.41
C GLU A 93 -6.56 36.64 -7.10
N LEU A 94 -6.29 35.64 -6.24
CA LEU A 94 -4.95 35.28 -5.75
C LEU A 94 -4.15 34.31 -6.66
N THR A 95 -4.49 34.25 -7.96
CA THR A 95 -3.92 33.24 -8.86
C THR A 95 -2.41 33.43 -9.05
N GLY A 96 -1.93 34.67 -9.12
CA GLY A 96 -0.50 34.97 -9.30
C GLY A 96 0.34 34.59 -8.09
N GLU A 97 -0.14 34.94 -6.90
CA GLU A 97 0.48 34.64 -5.61
C GLU A 97 0.49 33.12 -5.36
N PHE A 98 -0.59 32.43 -5.71
CA PHE A 98 -0.67 30.97 -5.63
C PHE A 98 0.39 30.29 -6.50
N THR A 99 0.54 30.72 -7.75
CA THR A 99 1.58 30.19 -8.64
C THR A 99 2.98 30.44 -8.07
N ALA A 100 3.26 31.65 -7.57
CA ALA A 100 4.55 31.97 -6.97
C ALA A 100 4.88 31.09 -5.74
N VAL A 101 3.87 30.84 -4.88
CA VAL A 101 4.01 29.92 -3.74
C VAL A 101 4.27 28.49 -4.21
N CYS A 102 3.56 28.03 -5.23
CA CYS A 102 3.75 26.71 -5.83
C CYS A 102 5.17 26.53 -6.38
N ASP A 103 5.68 27.50 -7.14
CA ASP A 103 7.02 27.46 -7.72
C ASP A 103 8.10 27.43 -6.64
N CYS A 104 7.93 28.25 -5.59
CA CYS A 104 8.81 28.23 -4.43
C CYS A 104 8.80 26.86 -3.74
N CYS A 105 7.63 26.29 -3.50
CA CYS A 105 7.48 24.95 -2.93
C CYS A 105 8.13 23.86 -3.80
N ASN A 106 7.99 23.94 -5.12
CA ASN A 106 8.62 23.00 -6.05
C ASN A 106 10.15 23.12 -6.02
N ALA A 107 10.69 24.35 -6.04
CA ALA A 107 12.13 24.59 -5.99
C ALA A 107 12.76 24.00 -4.71
N VAL A 108 12.13 24.20 -3.55
CA VAL A 108 12.60 23.62 -2.29
C VAL A 108 12.53 22.08 -2.31
N MET A 109 11.49 21.51 -2.92
CA MET A 109 11.39 20.05 -3.09
C MET A 109 12.45 19.49 -4.04
N VAL A 110 12.80 20.20 -5.11
CA VAL A 110 13.87 19.80 -6.02
C VAL A 110 15.20 19.77 -5.28
N GLU A 111 15.57 20.84 -4.57
CA GLU A 111 16.80 20.90 -3.77
C GLU A 111 16.87 19.77 -2.73
N TYR A 112 15.74 19.51 -2.06
CA TYR A 112 15.61 18.39 -1.13
C TYR A 112 15.89 17.04 -1.81
N LEU A 113 15.26 16.77 -2.95
CA LEU A 113 15.40 15.49 -3.64
C LEU A 113 16.78 15.31 -4.26
N GLU A 114 17.45 16.38 -4.68
CA GLU A 114 18.85 16.36 -5.13
C GLU A 114 19.79 16.00 -3.98
N THR A 115 19.57 16.60 -2.81
CA THR A 115 20.30 16.24 -1.58
C THR A 115 20.08 14.78 -1.25
N MET A 116 18.83 14.31 -1.30
CA MET A 116 18.51 12.91 -1.02
C MET A 116 19.12 11.94 -2.02
N LYS A 117 19.10 12.27 -3.31
CA LYS A 117 19.76 11.49 -4.36
C LYS A 117 21.26 11.38 -4.09
N THR A 118 21.90 12.45 -3.63
CA THR A 118 23.32 12.45 -3.26
C THR A 118 23.59 11.50 -2.10
N GLU A 119 22.80 11.56 -1.02
CA GLU A 119 22.94 10.66 0.13
C GLU A 119 22.71 9.19 -0.24
N TRP A 120 21.71 8.93 -1.11
CA TRP A 120 21.40 7.60 -1.59
C TRP A 120 22.52 7.03 -2.48
N LEU A 121 23.16 7.87 -3.29
CA LEU A 121 24.33 7.49 -4.09
C LEU A 121 25.56 7.17 -3.21
N LYS A 122 25.81 7.95 -2.15
CA LYS A 122 26.86 7.65 -1.16
C LYS A 122 26.62 6.28 -0.51
N PHE A 123 25.37 5.98 -0.15
CA PHE A 123 25.00 4.66 0.35
C PHE A 123 25.27 3.56 -0.68
N ALA A 124 24.87 3.74 -1.93
CA ALA A 124 25.09 2.76 -2.98
C ALA A 124 26.58 2.43 -3.20
N GLU A 125 27.44 3.43 -3.14
CA GLU A 125 28.90 3.25 -3.24
C GLU A 125 29.48 2.49 -2.03
N ALA A 126 29.09 2.90 -0.81
CA ALA A 126 29.47 2.20 0.41
C ALA A 126 28.99 0.74 0.41
N PHE A 127 27.76 0.50 -0.08
CA PHE A 127 27.18 -0.83 -0.20
C PHE A 127 27.93 -1.69 -1.20
N LYS A 128 28.24 -1.17 -2.39
CA LYS A 128 29.01 -1.89 -3.42
C LYS A 128 30.38 -2.31 -2.89
N SER A 129 31.06 -1.40 -2.20
CA SER A 129 32.37 -1.65 -1.59
C SER A 129 32.29 -2.70 -0.47
N GLY A 130 31.30 -2.56 0.43
CA GLY A 130 31.06 -3.50 1.52
C GLY A 130 30.63 -4.89 1.02
N LEU A 131 29.81 -4.97 -0.03
CA LEU A 131 29.41 -6.23 -0.66
C LEU A 131 30.60 -6.95 -1.28
N GLN A 132 31.44 -6.22 -2.04
CA GLN A 132 32.64 -6.81 -2.65
C GLN A 132 33.59 -7.36 -1.58
N PHE A 133 33.75 -6.62 -0.47
CA PHE A 133 34.51 -7.08 0.68
C PHE A 133 33.88 -8.34 1.31
N LEU A 134 32.58 -8.32 1.61
CA LEU A 134 31.86 -9.45 2.20
C LEU A 134 31.91 -10.74 1.37
N LEU A 135 31.90 -10.62 0.04
CA LEU A 135 31.98 -11.77 -0.88
C LEU A 135 33.37 -12.43 -0.91
N GLN A 136 34.41 -11.75 -0.47
CA GLN A 136 35.79 -12.25 -0.50
C GLN A 136 36.28 -12.76 0.87
N MET A 137 35.55 -12.49 1.94
CA MET A 137 36.00 -12.76 3.31
C MET A 137 35.44 -14.07 3.87
N THR A 138 36.30 -14.80 4.57
CA THR A 138 35.95 -16.05 5.28
C THR A 138 36.03 -15.91 6.81
N LYS A 139 36.53 -14.78 7.31
CA LYS A 139 36.72 -14.52 8.74
C LYS A 139 35.49 -13.84 9.35
N GLU A 140 34.95 -14.46 10.40
CA GLU A 140 33.75 -14.02 11.10
C GLU A 140 33.82 -12.56 11.59
N ALA A 141 34.91 -12.16 12.26
CA ALA A 141 35.05 -10.80 12.81
C ALA A 141 35.05 -9.70 11.74
N GLU A 142 35.55 -10.01 10.54
CA GLU A 142 35.60 -9.07 9.42
C GLU A 142 34.22 -8.94 8.77
N VAL A 143 33.46 -10.05 8.67
CA VAL A 143 32.05 -10.04 8.24
C VAL A 143 31.19 -9.24 9.20
N GLU A 144 31.34 -9.42 10.51
CA GLU A 144 30.61 -8.68 11.54
C GLU A 144 30.85 -7.17 11.43
N LYS A 145 32.11 -6.77 11.25
CA LYS A 145 32.50 -5.36 11.06
C LYS A 145 31.86 -4.76 9.81
N ALA A 146 31.89 -5.47 8.68
CA ALA A 146 31.33 -4.99 7.42
C ALA A 146 29.79 -4.87 7.49
N LEU A 147 29.09 -5.84 8.08
CA LEU A 147 27.64 -5.75 8.31
C LEU A 147 27.27 -4.56 9.20
N LYS A 148 28.06 -4.30 10.26
CA LYS A 148 27.86 -3.13 11.12
C LYS A 148 28.06 -1.81 10.37
N GLN A 149 29.05 -1.74 9.48
CA GLN A 149 29.28 -0.56 8.63
C GLN A 149 28.11 -0.32 7.67
N LEU A 150 27.64 -1.35 6.97
CA LEU A 150 26.50 -1.24 6.05
C LEU A 150 25.22 -0.78 6.78
N LYS A 151 24.95 -1.35 7.96
CA LYS A 151 23.84 -0.93 8.81
C LYS A 151 23.95 0.54 9.23
N ASN A 152 25.14 0.99 9.61
CA ASN A 152 25.37 2.39 9.96
C ASN A 152 25.11 3.32 8.76
N CYS A 153 25.50 2.93 7.55
CA CYS A 153 25.20 3.71 6.35
C CYS A 153 23.69 3.82 6.07
N LEU A 154 22.92 2.74 6.29
CA LEU A 154 21.45 2.80 6.20
C LEU A 154 20.83 3.70 7.27
N HIS A 155 21.38 3.71 8.49
CA HIS A 155 20.94 4.63 9.53
C HIS A 155 21.28 6.08 9.19
N ILE A 156 22.47 6.36 8.65
CA ILE A 156 22.81 7.70 8.16
C ILE A 156 21.84 8.13 7.07
N LEU A 157 21.52 7.26 6.10
CA LEU A 157 20.54 7.57 5.06
C LEU A 157 19.14 7.87 5.63
N ARG A 158 18.69 7.07 6.60
CA ARG A 158 17.43 7.31 7.33
C ARG A 158 17.45 8.63 8.08
N ASP A 159 18.54 8.89 8.77
CA ASP A 159 18.70 10.10 9.57
C ASP A 159 18.84 11.31 8.65
N SER A 160 19.45 11.22 7.46
CA SER A 160 19.46 12.29 6.46
C SER A 160 18.05 12.55 5.91
N MET A 161 17.29 11.50 5.58
CA MET A 161 15.86 11.64 5.23
C MET A 161 15.05 12.31 6.34
N GLY A 162 15.36 11.93 7.58
CA GLY A 162 14.72 12.43 8.79
C GLY A 162 15.21 13.79 9.27
N ASN A 163 16.45 14.22 9.01
CA ASN A 163 17.07 15.43 9.59
C ASN A 163 17.05 16.65 8.68
N ILE A 164 16.84 16.46 7.37
CA ILE A 164 16.40 17.57 6.49
C ILE A 164 14.97 18.03 6.91
N THR A 165 14.40 17.46 7.97
CA THR A 165 13.23 18.00 8.68
C THR A 165 13.57 19.04 9.74
N HIS A 166 14.83 19.34 10.10
CA HIS A 166 15.15 20.28 11.20
C HIS A 166 15.75 21.62 10.76
N GLU A 167 16.63 21.67 9.76
CA GLU A 167 17.25 22.93 9.30
C GLU A 167 16.39 23.70 8.28
N GLN A 168 15.42 23.04 7.64
CA GLN A 168 14.39 23.65 6.80
C GLN A 168 13.01 23.64 7.49
N GLN A 169 12.96 23.71 8.83
CA GLN A 169 11.71 23.96 9.58
C GLN A 169 11.28 25.41 9.45
N THR A 170 10.77 25.74 8.27
CA THR A 170 9.50 26.43 8.27
C THR A 170 8.44 25.33 8.17
N GLU A 171 7.41 25.36 9.01
CA GLU A 171 6.32 24.37 9.10
C GLU A 171 5.61 24.05 7.75
N ASN A 172 5.99 24.78 6.69
CA ASN A 172 5.50 24.85 5.33
C ASN A 172 5.61 23.57 4.47
N ILE A 173 6.39 22.54 4.85
CA ILE A 173 6.83 21.48 3.90
C ILE A 173 6.53 20.05 4.40
N GLN A 174 5.92 19.88 5.58
CA GLN A 174 5.82 18.55 6.20
C GLN A 174 4.90 17.57 5.42
N GLN A 175 3.80 18.06 4.82
CA GLN A 175 2.94 17.23 3.96
C GLN A 175 3.43 17.15 2.51
N LEU A 176 4.13 18.20 2.03
CA LEU A 176 4.68 18.23 0.67
C LEU A 176 5.73 17.12 0.45
N LYS A 177 6.42 16.75 1.55
CA LYS A 177 7.45 15.70 1.68
C LYS A 177 6.93 14.26 1.63
N SER A 178 5.70 13.98 2.08
CA SER A 178 5.22 12.60 2.29
C SER A 178 5.20 11.79 0.99
N TRP A 179 4.33 12.10 0.02
CA TRP A 179 4.13 11.25 -1.18
C TRP A 179 5.38 11.00 -2.06
N VAL A 180 6.31 11.98 -2.19
CA VAL A 180 7.55 11.76 -2.99
C VAL A 180 8.46 10.76 -2.28
N LEU A 181 8.42 10.76 -0.96
CA LEU A 181 9.30 9.99 -0.11
C LEU A 181 8.64 8.74 0.45
N ASP A 182 7.32 8.58 0.37
CA ASP A 182 6.61 7.44 0.97
C ASP A 182 7.12 6.11 0.38
N SER A 183 7.26 6.02 -0.94
CA SER A 183 7.89 4.84 -1.57
C SER A 183 9.35 4.69 -1.13
N LEU A 184 10.11 5.78 -1.03
CA LEU A 184 11.51 5.74 -0.63
C LEU A 184 11.70 5.36 0.86
N PHE A 185 10.80 5.80 1.74
CA PHE A 185 10.73 5.42 3.14
C PHE A 185 10.38 3.94 3.27
N CYS A 186 9.45 3.43 2.45
CA CYS A 186 9.14 2.00 2.39
C CYS A 186 10.37 1.19 1.94
N LEU A 187 11.04 1.62 0.87
CA LEU A 187 12.28 0.98 0.38
C LEU A 187 13.37 0.97 1.46
N LEU A 188 13.54 2.07 2.18
CA LEU A 188 14.52 2.19 3.24
C LEU A 188 14.17 1.32 4.45
N ARG A 189 12.90 1.30 4.86
CA ARG A 189 12.38 0.46 5.94
C ARG A 189 12.63 -1.02 5.63
N ASP A 190 12.38 -1.44 4.38
CA ASP A 190 12.69 -2.78 3.91
C ASP A 190 14.18 -3.10 3.99
N CYS A 191 15.04 -2.19 3.52
CA CYS A 191 16.49 -2.38 3.57
C CYS A 191 16.99 -2.51 5.01
N LEU A 192 16.49 -1.68 5.93
CA LEU A 192 16.80 -1.74 7.35
C LEU A 192 16.33 -3.05 7.97
N GLY A 193 15.07 -3.45 7.73
CA GLY A 193 14.51 -4.70 8.25
C GLY A 193 15.29 -5.93 7.77
N ARG A 194 15.64 -5.97 6.49
CA ARG A 194 16.49 -7.03 5.91
C ARG A 194 17.88 -7.06 6.55
N MET A 195 18.49 -5.89 6.76
CA MET A 195 19.80 -5.80 7.40
C MET A 195 19.78 -6.30 8.85
N GLU A 196 18.71 -6.02 9.60
CA GLU A 196 18.53 -6.58 10.95
C GLU A 196 18.39 -8.10 10.91
N MET A 197 17.63 -8.63 9.96
CA MET A 197 17.47 -10.07 9.80
C MET A 197 18.79 -10.76 9.46
N ILE A 198 19.58 -10.19 8.54
CA ILE A 198 20.92 -10.68 8.20
C ILE A 198 21.80 -10.74 9.46
N LYS A 199 21.82 -9.66 10.25
CA LYS A 199 22.62 -9.57 11.47
C LYS A 199 22.16 -10.57 12.53
N TRP A 200 20.85 -10.74 12.69
CA TRP A 200 20.29 -11.72 13.61
C TRP A 200 20.67 -13.15 13.23
N VAL A 201 20.51 -13.54 11.96
CA VAL A 201 20.92 -14.87 11.46
C VAL A 201 22.42 -15.11 11.67
N PHE A 202 23.24 -14.10 11.40
CA PHE A 202 24.69 -14.16 11.63
C PHE A 202 25.03 -14.39 13.12
N ASN A 203 24.39 -13.65 14.03
CA ASN A 203 24.59 -13.82 15.47
C ASN A 203 24.11 -15.20 15.96
N MET A 204 23.01 -15.72 15.43
CA MET A 204 22.50 -17.06 15.78
C MET A 204 23.42 -18.18 15.29
N ALA A 205 24.01 -18.04 14.10
CA ALA A 205 25.01 -18.98 13.60
C ALA A 205 26.27 -19.00 14.49
N LYS A 206 26.72 -17.83 14.93
CA LYS A 206 27.83 -17.68 15.89
C LYS A 206 27.56 -18.40 17.21
N LEU A 207 26.35 -18.23 17.78
CA LEU A 207 25.95 -18.87 19.03
C LEU A 207 25.83 -20.40 18.91
N SER A 208 25.32 -20.89 17.77
CA SER A 208 25.13 -22.32 17.53
C SER A 208 26.40 -23.03 17.03
N LYS A 209 27.49 -22.31 16.76
CA LYS A 209 28.69 -22.81 16.06
C LYS A 209 28.36 -23.51 14.72
N GLY A 210 27.19 -23.21 14.16
CA GLY A 210 26.73 -23.77 12.90
C GLY A 210 27.43 -23.10 11.71
N PRO A 211 27.56 -23.78 10.56
CA PRO A 211 28.04 -23.13 9.36
C PRO A 211 27.08 -22.00 8.98
N TYR A 212 27.63 -20.80 8.80
CA TYR A 212 26.87 -19.68 8.28
C TYR A 212 26.64 -19.90 6.78
N GLU A 213 25.39 -19.97 6.33
CA GLU A 213 25.06 -20.12 4.91
C GLU A 213 25.36 -18.83 4.15
N LEU A 214 26.60 -18.71 3.67
CA LEU A 214 27.09 -17.61 2.83
C LEU A 214 26.20 -17.38 1.59
N LEU A 215 25.56 -18.45 1.07
CA LEU A 215 24.60 -18.37 -0.03
C LEU A 215 23.34 -17.58 0.34
N ARG A 216 22.82 -17.75 1.56
CA ARG A 216 21.65 -17.01 2.05
C ARG A 216 21.99 -15.54 2.27
N LEU A 217 23.14 -15.25 2.89
CA LEU A 217 23.65 -13.87 3.02
C LEU A 217 23.77 -13.18 1.67
N ARG A 218 24.34 -13.88 0.67
CA ARG A 218 24.47 -13.34 -0.68
C ARG A 218 23.12 -13.00 -1.30
N GLY A 219 22.11 -13.86 -1.13
CA GLY A 219 20.74 -13.61 -1.58
C GLY A 219 20.15 -12.35 -0.94
N ASP A 220 20.23 -12.24 0.39
CA ASP A 220 19.69 -11.09 1.12
C ASP A 220 20.42 -9.77 0.79
N LEU A 221 21.74 -9.82 0.59
CA LEU A 221 22.50 -8.65 0.15
C LEU A 221 22.17 -8.25 -1.30
N MET A 222 21.96 -9.22 -2.20
CA MET A 222 21.51 -8.93 -3.57
C MET A 222 20.11 -8.32 -3.57
N TYR A 223 19.22 -8.72 -2.67
CA TYR A 223 17.92 -8.06 -2.51
C TYR A 223 18.09 -6.59 -2.12
N ILE A 224 18.88 -6.30 -1.08
CA ILE A 224 19.16 -4.91 -0.67
C ILE A 224 19.76 -4.12 -1.84
N LYS A 225 20.59 -4.76 -2.66
CA LYS A 225 21.19 -4.15 -3.84
C LYS A 225 20.16 -3.66 -4.84
N GLU A 226 19.18 -4.48 -5.17
CA GLU A 226 18.14 -4.10 -6.12
C GLU A 226 17.22 -3.02 -5.53
N ARG A 227 16.89 -3.09 -4.23
CA ARG A 227 16.04 -2.06 -3.59
C ARG A 227 16.66 -0.68 -3.54
N TYR A 228 17.96 -0.54 -3.26
CA TYR A 228 18.56 0.80 -3.28
C TYR A 228 18.68 1.35 -4.71
N LYS A 229 18.97 0.51 -5.72
CA LYS A 229 19.00 0.96 -7.12
C LYS A 229 17.64 1.46 -7.57
N GLN A 230 16.59 0.74 -7.17
CA GLN A 230 15.21 1.15 -7.37
C GLN A 230 14.96 2.53 -6.77
N GLY A 231 15.38 2.77 -5.52
CA GLY A 231 15.25 4.10 -4.89
C GLY A 231 15.98 5.23 -5.66
N ILE A 232 17.14 4.96 -6.25
CA ILE A 232 17.85 5.93 -7.11
C ILE A 232 17.04 6.23 -8.39
N GLY A 233 16.44 5.20 -8.99
CA GLY A 233 15.56 5.35 -10.15
C GLY A 233 14.34 6.21 -9.82
N GLU A 234 13.62 5.88 -8.75
CA GLU A 234 12.45 6.63 -8.27
C GLU A 234 12.80 8.10 -7.97
N LEU A 235 13.94 8.37 -7.32
CA LEU A 235 14.44 9.73 -7.10
C LEU A 235 14.72 10.47 -8.41
N GLY A 236 15.29 9.78 -9.41
CA GLY A 236 15.54 10.35 -10.73
C GLY A 236 14.27 10.74 -11.47
N GLU A 237 13.26 9.87 -11.46
CA GLU A 237 11.96 10.13 -12.07
C GLU A 237 11.20 11.25 -11.34
N ASN A 238 11.22 11.26 -10.01
CA ASN A 238 10.62 12.33 -9.21
C ASN A 238 11.22 13.70 -9.50
N LEU A 239 12.55 13.78 -9.61
CA LEU A 239 13.25 15.00 -10.00
C LEU A 239 12.86 15.44 -11.40
N ALA A 240 12.90 14.52 -12.38
CA ALA A 240 12.53 14.83 -13.76
C ALA A 240 11.10 15.38 -13.85
N ARG A 241 10.15 14.78 -13.12
CA ARG A 241 8.75 15.24 -13.07
C ARG A 241 8.59 16.64 -12.46
N LEU A 242 9.35 16.96 -11.41
CA LEU A 242 9.28 18.28 -10.78
C LEU A 242 9.98 19.36 -11.61
N THR A 243 11.07 19.03 -12.30
CA THR A 243 11.83 19.98 -13.12
C THR A 243 11.17 20.24 -14.48
N ALA A 244 10.39 19.29 -15.00
CA ALA A 244 9.72 19.43 -16.29
C ALA A 244 8.63 20.53 -16.31
N ASN A 245 8.22 21.09 -15.16
CA ASN A 245 7.07 21.99 -15.06
C ASN A 245 5.87 21.46 -15.87
N ASP A 246 5.64 20.14 -15.81
CA ASP A 246 4.43 19.57 -16.39
C ASP A 246 3.26 20.03 -15.53
N ASP A 247 2.72 21.20 -15.84
CA ASP A 247 1.36 21.59 -15.48
C ASP A 247 0.35 20.58 -16.01
N ALA A 248 0.74 19.74 -16.98
CA ALA A 248 0.03 18.55 -17.44
C ALA A 248 -0.09 17.44 -16.37
N ALA A 249 0.76 17.44 -15.33
CA ALA A 249 0.66 16.51 -14.20
C ALA A 249 -0.43 16.91 -13.17
N THR A 250 -1.31 17.86 -13.51
CA THR A 250 -2.61 18.08 -12.84
C THR A 250 -3.65 16.98 -13.16
N SER A 251 -3.28 15.96 -13.93
CA SER A 251 -4.01 14.70 -13.98
C SER A 251 -3.75 13.86 -12.71
N THR A 252 -4.14 14.37 -11.53
CA THR A 252 -4.59 13.49 -10.44
C THR A 252 -5.77 12.67 -10.95
N LEU A 253 -5.96 11.45 -10.43
CA LEU A 253 -6.97 10.45 -10.80
C LEU A 253 -8.40 11.01 -11.02
N THR A 254 -8.60 11.59 -12.19
CA THR A 254 -9.84 12.26 -12.62
C THR A 254 -10.32 11.70 -13.95
N GLY A 255 -9.46 10.95 -14.65
CA GLY A 255 -9.93 9.93 -15.56
C GLY A 255 -10.53 8.77 -14.77
N ARG A 256 -11.73 8.35 -15.15
CA ARG A 256 -12.32 7.06 -14.78
C ARG A 256 -11.21 5.98 -14.82
N SER A 257 -11.05 5.21 -13.75
CA SER A 257 -9.98 4.21 -13.67
C SER A 257 -10.14 3.23 -14.83
N THR A 258 -9.07 3.00 -15.60
CA THR A 258 -9.15 2.04 -16.71
C THR A 258 -9.33 0.63 -16.19
N VAL A 259 -9.82 -0.30 -17.02
CA VAL A 259 -9.86 -1.73 -16.66
C VAL A 259 -8.49 -2.22 -16.22
N HIS A 260 -7.43 -1.84 -16.92
CA HIS A 260 -6.06 -2.25 -16.61
C HIS A 260 -5.61 -1.77 -15.21
N GLN A 261 -6.00 -0.56 -14.84
CA GLN A 261 -5.77 -0.01 -13.51
C GLN A 261 -6.54 -0.80 -12.44
N ASN A 262 -7.82 -1.09 -12.70
CA ASN A 262 -8.63 -1.90 -11.79
C ASN A 262 -8.03 -3.30 -11.59
N LEU A 263 -7.60 -3.94 -12.68
CA LEU A 263 -6.93 -5.24 -12.63
C LEU A 263 -5.62 -5.17 -11.84
N LEU A 264 -4.79 -4.16 -12.06
CA LEU A 264 -3.54 -3.99 -11.32
C LEU A 264 -3.77 -3.89 -9.80
N HIS A 265 -4.79 -3.16 -9.35
CA HIS A 265 -5.17 -3.12 -7.93
C HIS A 265 -5.43 -4.52 -7.37
N LEU A 266 -6.21 -5.34 -8.08
CA LEU A 266 -6.53 -6.71 -7.67
C LEU A 266 -5.30 -7.62 -7.66
N CYS A 267 -4.41 -7.43 -8.63
CA CYS A 267 -3.17 -8.20 -8.73
C CYS A 267 -2.24 -7.91 -7.56
N ILE A 268 -2.08 -6.65 -7.16
CA ILE A 268 -1.25 -6.27 -6.01
C ILE A 268 -1.82 -6.89 -4.74
N VAL A 269 -3.13 -6.78 -4.51
CA VAL A 269 -3.82 -7.40 -3.37
C VAL A 269 -3.58 -8.91 -3.31
N LEU A 270 -3.74 -9.61 -4.44
CA LEU A 270 -3.53 -11.06 -4.51
C LEU A 270 -2.06 -11.45 -4.24
N LEU A 271 -1.11 -10.64 -4.72
CA LEU A 271 0.32 -10.87 -4.48
C LEU A 271 0.72 -10.59 -3.03
N GLU A 272 0.07 -9.62 -2.38
CA GLU A 272 0.31 -9.26 -0.98
C GLU A 272 -0.32 -10.24 0.00
N SER A 273 -1.33 -11.00 -0.42
CA SER A 273 -1.92 -12.09 0.37
C SER A 273 -0.96 -13.29 0.59
N LYS A 274 0.31 -13.17 0.19
CA LYS A 274 1.33 -14.23 0.26
C LYS A 274 2.43 -13.88 1.25
N PRO A 275 3.09 -14.90 1.84
CA PRO A 275 4.36 -14.68 2.53
C PRO A 275 5.35 -13.92 1.63
N SER A 276 6.03 -12.92 2.20
CA SER A 276 6.85 -11.94 1.48
C SER A 276 7.90 -12.52 0.53
N THR A 277 8.38 -13.73 0.80
CA THR A 277 9.36 -14.43 -0.06
C THR A 277 8.72 -14.96 -1.36
N THR A 278 7.50 -15.49 -1.27
CA THR A 278 6.74 -16.00 -2.41
C THR A 278 6.18 -14.86 -3.24
N ALA A 279 5.64 -13.83 -2.58
CA ALA A 279 5.18 -12.60 -3.21
C ALA A 279 6.28 -11.96 -4.08
N HIS A 280 7.48 -11.81 -3.51
CA HIS A 280 8.62 -11.23 -4.21
C HIS A 280 9.08 -12.05 -5.42
N ARG A 281 9.13 -13.39 -5.31
CA ARG A 281 9.50 -14.27 -6.43
C ARG A 281 8.48 -14.18 -7.57
N LEU A 282 7.19 -14.22 -7.25
CA LEU A 282 6.12 -14.09 -8.24
C LEU A 282 6.12 -12.71 -8.90
N ARG A 283 6.35 -11.63 -8.14
CA ARG A 283 6.52 -10.28 -8.68
C ARG A 283 7.66 -10.21 -9.71
N GLN A 284 8.80 -10.84 -9.41
CA GLN A 284 9.92 -10.89 -10.36
C GLN A 284 9.66 -11.75 -11.60
N GLN A 285 8.89 -12.84 -11.45
CA GLN A 285 8.60 -13.74 -12.56
C GLN A 285 7.54 -13.18 -13.51
N LEU A 286 6.52 -12.53 -12.98
CA LEU A 286 5.40 -12.02 -13.76
C LEU A 286 5.65 -10.61 -14.31
N ASP A 287 6.55 -9.85 -13.67
CA ASP A 287 6.96 -8.48 -14.04
C ASP A 287 5.78 -7.51 -14.24
N ILE A 288 4.63 -7.80 -13.63
CA ILE A 288 3.35 -7.08 -13.79
C ILE A 288 3.50 -5.59 -13.48
N MET A 289 4.37 -5.24 -12.52
CA MET A 289 4.61 -3.85 -12.13
C MET A 289 5.26 -3.02 -13.25
N ASN A 290 5.89 -3.65 -14.24
CA ASN A 290 6.54 -2.99 -15.37
C ASN A 290 5.73 -3.07 -16.67
N TRP A 291 4.57 -3.73 -16.66
CA TRP A 291 3.71 -3.87 -17.83
C TRP A 291 3.23 -2.50 -18.33
N GLN A 292 3.44 -2.26 -19.61
CA GLN A 292 2.88 -1.09 -20.31
C GLN A 292 1.42 -1.34 -20.66
N GLN A 293 0.70 -0.30 -21.05
CA GLN A 293 -0.70 -0.40 -21.50
C GLN A 293 -0.89 -1.49 -22.57
N THR A 294 0.03 -1.60 -23.54
CA THR A 294 -0.03 -2.62 -24.61
C THR A 294 0.10 -4.05 -24.09
N ASN A 295 0.82 -4.27 -22.98
CA ASN A 295 0.88 -5.58 -22.33
C ASN A 295 -0.47 -5.95 -21.72
N TRP A 296 -1.09 -5.00 -21.02
CA TRP A 296 -2.41 -5.20 -20.42
C TRP A 296 -3.49 -5.46 -21.46
N GLU A 297 -3.50 -4.70 -22.56
CA GLU A 297 -4.43 -4.90 -23.67
C GLU A 297 -4.28 -6.30 -24.28
N LYS A 298 -3.03 -6.72 -24.54
CA LYS A 298 -2.74 -8.06 -25.06
C LYS A 298 -3.29 -9.15 -24.12
N ILE A 299 -3.00 -9.06 -22.83
CA ILE A 299 -3.43 -10.05 -21.85
C ILE A 299 -4.96 -10.06 -21.70
N CYS A 300 -5.61 -8.89 -21.72
CA CYS A 300 -7.07 -8.81 -21.68
C CYS A 300 -7.70 -9.49 -22.91
N ASN A 301 -7.16 -9.25 -24.10
CA ASN A 301 -7.64 -9.91 -25.32
C ASN A 301 -7.44 -11.43 -25.25
N GLU A 302 -6.26 -11.89 -24.82
CA GLU A 302 -5.99 -13.33 -24.63
C GLU A 302 -6.93 -13.96 -23.60
N SER A 303 -7.31 -13.22 -22.55
CA SER A 303 -8.25 -13.69 -21.53
C SER A 303 -9.72 -13.66 -21.97
N ASP A 304 -10.10 -12.75 -22.88
CA ASP A 304 -11.44 -12.72 -23.47
C ASP A 304 -11.63 -13.85 -24.50
N ASP A 305 -10.54 -14.30 -25.13
CA ASP A 305 -10.52 -15.37 -26.15
C ASP A 305 -10.20 -16.77 -25.58
N LEU A 306 -10.32 -16.97 -24.26
CA LEU A 306 -10.11 -18.29 -23.63
C LEU A 306 -11.07 -19.34 -24.19
N SER A 307 -10.54 -20.52 -24.51
CA SER A 307 -11.34 -21.66 -24.95
C SER A 307 -12.06 -22.35 -23.79
N ASP A 308 -13.09 -23.15 -24.07
CA ASP A 308 -13.80 -23.91 -23.02
C ASP A 308 -12.86 -24.86 -22.27
N ASP A 309 -11.86 -25.45 -22.96
CA ASP A 309 -10.83 -26.29 -22.34
C ASP A 309 -9.97 -25.48 -21.35
N ASN A 310 -9.67 -24.23 -21.65
CA ASN A 310 -8.93 -23.36 -20.73
C ASN A 310 -9.71 -23.12 -19.43
N TYR A 311 -11.04 -22.95 -19.53
CA TYR A 311 -11.87 -22.77 -18.33
C TYR A 311 -11.98 -24.05 -17.49
N ILE A 312 -11.90 -25.22 -18.11
CA ILE A 312 -11.80 -26.51 -17.40
C ILE A 312 -10.46 -26.56 -16.63
N ASP A 313 -9.34 -26.21 -17.26
CA ASP A 313 -8.03 -26.20 -16.60
C ASP A 313 -7.96 -25.17 -15.45
N ILE A 314 -8.57 -24.00 -15.65
CA ILE A 314 -8.71 -22.98 -14.59
C ILE A 314 -9.56 -23.53 -13.45
N THR A 315 -10.65 -24.24 -13.74
CA THR A 315 -11.50 -24.87 -12.72
C THR A 315 -10.69 -25.81 -11.83
N LEU A 316 -9.90 -26.70 -12.42
CA LEU A 316 -9.03 -27.62 -11.68
C LEU A 316 -8.00 -26.89 -10.81
N THR A 317 -7.54 -25.72 -11.25
CA THR A 317 -6.60 -24.88 -10.48
C THR A 317 -7.29 -24.20 -9.28
N LEU A 318 -8.57 -23.88 -9.40
CA LEU A 318 -9.34 -23.14 -8.38
C LEU A 318 -9.99 -24.06 -7.35
N GLU A 319 -10.34 -25.29 -7.71
CA GLU A 319 -11.10 -26.24 -6.88
C GLU A 319 -10.42 -26.53 -5.53
N ASP A 320 -9.09 -26.60 -5.51
CA ASP A 320 -8.29 -26.85 -4.30
C ASP A 320 -8.17 -25.63 -3.36
N LEU A 321 -8.68 -24.47 -3.74
CA LEU A 321 -8.52 -23.24 -2.97
C LEU A 321 -9.67 -23.06 -1.98
N GLN A 322 -9.32 -22.67 -0.74
CA GLN A 322 -10.29 -22.48 0.35
C GLN A 322 -11.45 -21.52 -0.02
N ALA A 323 -11.19 -20.51 -0.86
CA ALA A 323 -12.21 -19.57 -1.32
C ALA A 323 -13.33 -20.23 -2.16
N PHE A 324 -13.10 -21.44 -2.68
CA PHE A 324 -14.02 -22.18 -3.54
C PHE A 324 -14.51 -23.51 -2.93
N GLU A 325 -14.11 -23.86 -1.71
CA GLU A 325 -14.41 -25.15 -1.04
C GLU A 325 -15.91 -25.51 -1.00
N ARG A 326 -16.80 -24.50 -1.05
CA ARG A 326 -18.26 -24.66 -0.98
C ARG A 326 -18.97 -24.50 -2.32
N ILE A 327 -18.23 -24.37 -3.40
CA ILE A 327 -18.76 -24.14 -4.75
C ILE A 327 -18.39 -25.36 -5.59
N GLU A 328 -19.38 -26.06 -6.12
CA GLU A 328 -19.16 -27.09 -7.12
C GLU A 328 -18.81 -26.41 -8.45
N LEU A 329 -17.51 -26.18 -8.68
CA LEU A 329 -17.05 -25.43 -9.83
C LEU A 329 -17.15 -26.26 -11.12
N THR A 330 -17.61 -25.60 -12.19
CA THR A 330 -17.57 -26.12 -13.55
C THR A 330 -16.93 -25.08 -14.47
N GLY A 331 -16.34 -25.54 -15.59
CA GLY A 331 -15.75 -24.62 -16.58
C GLY A 331 -16.74 -23.58 -17.10
N GLU A 332 -18.01 -23.98 -17.28
CA GLU A 332 -19.10 -23.07 -17.67
C GLU A 332 -19.37 -22.00 -16.59
N MET A 333 -19.47 -22.39 -15.32
CA MET A 333 -19.65 -21.43 -14.21
C MET A 333 -18.47 -20.46 -14.09
N VAL A 334 -17.23 -20.95 -14.25
CA VAL A 334 -16.03 -20.12 -14.22
C VAL A 334 -16.06 -19.10 -15.37
N LYS A 335 -16.41 -19.54 -16.58
CA LYS A 335 -16.54 -18.69 -17.77
C LYS A 335 -17.60 -17.61 -17.60
N GLU A 336 -18.80 -17.99 -17.15
CA GLU A 336 -19.90 -17.06 -16.92
C GLU A 336 -19.55 -16.03 -15.84
N GLN A 337 -19.00 -16.48 -14.71
CA GLN A 337 -18.61 -15.60 -13.62
C GLN A 337 -17.50 -14.65 -14.03
N TYR A 338 -16.44 -15.14 -14.67
CA TYR A 338 -15.35 -14.30 -15.17
C TYR A 338 -15.85 -13.23 -16.14
N THR A 339 -16.71 -13.62 -17.10
CA THR A 339 -17.32 -12.71 -18.07
C THR A 339 -18.13 -11.61 -17.37
N ALA A 340 -18.94 -11.99 -16.38
CA ALA A 340 -19.73 -11.04 -15.60
C ALA A 340 -18.87 -10.07 -14.78
N LEU A 341 -17.80 -10.55 -14.16
CA LEU A 341 -16.87 -9.72 -13.37
C LEU A 341 -16.09 -8.73 -14.25
N MET A 342 -15.52 -9.19 -15.37
CA MET A 342 -14.82 -8.33 -16.31
C MET A 342 -15.74 -7.25 -16.90
N ARG A 343 -17.02 -7.59 -17.12
CA ARG A 343 -18.03 -6.62 -17.52
C ARG A 343 -18.24 -5.53 -16.46
N GLU A 344 -18.31 -5.88 -15.18
CA GLU A 344 -18.42 -4.88 -14.11
C GLU A 344 -17.19 -3.97 -14.02
N LEU A 345 -15.99 -4.52 -14.21
CA LEU A 345 -14.75 -3.72 -14.27
C LEU A 345 -14.73 -2.78 -15.48
N ARG A 346 -15.18 -3.25 -16.65
CA ARG A 346 -15.35 -2.44 -17.87
C ARG A 346 -16.39 -1.34 -17.67
N ARG A 347 -17.52 -1.67 -17.03
CA ARG A 347 -18.55 -0.71 -16.66
C ARG A 347 -18.05 0.32 -15.67
N LEU A 348 -17.21 -0.05 -14.70
CA LEU A 348 -16.55 0.92 -13.82
C LEU A 348 -15.67 1.86 -14.61
N ALA A 349 -14.97 1.34 -15.62
CA ALA A 349 -13.98 2.06 -16.41
C ALA A 349 -14.54 2.99 -17.49
N GLY A 350 -15.77 2.80 -17.95
CA GLY A 350 -16.22 3.57 -19.11
C GLY A 350 -17.33 2.93 -19.90
N ASP A 351 -17.26 1.62 -19.99
CA ASP A 351 -17.74 0.89 -21.16
C ASP A 351 -19.20 0.51 -20.99
N ILE A 352 -19.94 0.57 -22.09
CA ILE A 352 -21.34 0.14 -22.14
C ILE A 352 -21.36 -1.27 -22.69
N VAL A 353 -21.34 -2.26 -21.79
CA VAL A 353 -21.37 -3.68 -22.16
C VAL A 353 -22.65 -4.32 -21.60
N PRO A 354 -23.62 -4.71 -22.46
CA PRO A 354 -24.77 -5.52 -22.02
C PRO A 354 -24.30 -6.92 -21.62
N GLY A 355 -24.93 -7.56 -20.61
CA GLY A 355 -24.52 -8.91 -20.22
C GLY A 355 -25.22 -9.50 -18.99
N VAL A 356 -24.78 -10.71 -18.64
CA VAL A 356 -25.30 -11.55 -17.55
C VAL A 356 -24.87 -10.99 -16.18
N LEU A 357 -25.70 -11.22 -15.15
CA LEU A 357 -25.41 -10.83 -13.78
C LEU A 357 -24.38 -11.79 -13.17
N LYS A 358 -23.49 -11.26 -12.31
CA LYS A 358 -22.57 -12.10 -11.52
C LYS A 358 -23.37 -13.01 -10.56
N CYS A 359 -22.85 -14.20 -10.32
CA CYS A 359 -23.37 -15.13 -9.33
C CYS A 359 -22.95 -14.71 -7.91
N ASP A 360 -23.90 -14.74 -6.98
CA ASP A 360 -23.71 -14.34 -5.57
C ASP A 360 -23.13 -15.47 -4.69
N ASP A 361 -22.88 -16.65 -5.26
CA ASP A 361 -22.26 -17.76 -4.54
C ASP A 361 -20.74 -17.60 -4.41
N PHE A 362 -20.14 -16.76 -5.27
CA PHE A 362 -18.72 -16.44 -5.19
C PHE A 362 -18.48 -15.32 -4.16
N SER A 363 -17.59 -15.59 -3.20
CA SER A 363 -17.15 -14.58 -2.24
C SER A 363 -16.33 -13.48 -2.93
N LEU A 364 -16.07 -12.38 -2.21
CA LEU A 364 -15.22 -11.30 -2.73
C LEU A 364 -13.81 -11.82 -3.06
N ALA A 365 -13.20 -12.56 -2.14
CA ALA A 365 -11.89 -13.18 -2.35
C ALA A 365 -11.91 -14.16 -3.53
N ALA A 366 -12.96 -14.99 -3.66
CA ALA A 366 -13.12 -15.89 -4.80
C ALA A 366 -13.17 -15.13 -6.13
N ASN A 367 -13.93 -14.03 -6.20
CA ASN A 367 -14.01 -13.18 -7.40
C ASN A 367 -12.66 -12.55 -7.77
N VAL A 368 -11.90 -12.06 -6.78
CA VAL A 368 -10.55 -11.51 -7.02
C VAL A 368 -9.58 -12.59 -7.52
N ILE A 369 -9.57 -13.76 -6.89
CA ILE A 369 -8.71 -14.89 -7.30
C ILE A 369 -9.06 -15.33 -8.72
N LEU A 370 -10.35 -15.46 -9.04
CA LEU A 370 -10.84 -15.88 -10.35
C LEU A 370 -10.36 -14.92 -11.47
N ILE A 371 -10.57 -13.61 -11.29
CA ILE A 371 -10.17 -12.60 -12.28
C ILE A 371 -8.67 -12.68 -12.55
N CYS A 372 -7.86 -12.63 -11.49
CA CYS A 372 -6.41 -12.69 -11.60
C CYS A 372 -5.93 -13.98 -12.27
N THR A 373 -6.54 -15.12 -11.94
CA THR A 373 -6.22 -16.42 -12.55
C THR A 373 -6.50 -16.40 -14.05
N CYS A 374 -7.65 -15.86 -14.48
CA CYS A 374 -8.02 -15.81 -15.90
C CYS A 374 -7.13 -14.88 -16.75
N ILE A 375 -6.51 -13.86 -16.15
CA ILE A 375 -5.53 -12.99 -16.83
C ILE A 375 -4.09 -13.52 -16.72
N GLY A 376 -3.90 -14.79 -16.37
CA GLY A 376 -2.59 -15.44 -16.31
C GLY A 376 -1.80 -15.23 -15.02
N ILE A 377 -2.42 -14.59 -14.01
CA ILE A 377 -1.80 -14.34 -12.70
C ILE A 377 -2.21 -15.46 -11.77
N HIS A 378 -1.60 -16.61 -12.00
CA HIS A 378 -1.80 -17.81 -11.21
C HIS A 378 -0.91 -17.76 -9.97
N ALA A 379 -1.53 -17.59 -8.80
CA ALA A 379 -0.82 -17.66 -7.53
C ALA A 379 -0.91 -19.09 -6.96
N VAL A 380 0.21 -19.67 -6.52
CA VAL A 380 0.22 -20.98 -5.84
C VAL A 380 -0.51 -20.88 -4.50
N ALA A 381 -1.81 -21.23 -4.44
CA ALA A 381 -2.68 -21.27 -3.25
C ALA A 381 -2.89 -19.94 -2.49
N PRO A 382 -3.58 -18.92 -3.06
CA PRO A 382 -3.82 -17.62 -2.40
C PRO A 382 -4.50 -17.77 -1.03
N GLN A 383 -3.95 -17.07 -0.04
CA GLN A 383 -4.55 -16.92 1.31
C GLN A 383 -5.27 -15.58 1.39
N LEU A 384 -6.12 -15.30 0.39
CA LEU A 384 -6.90 -14.06 0.35
C LEU A 384 -8.22 -14.30 1.08
N GLU A 385 -8.47 -13.52 2.12
CA GLU A 385 -9.72 -13.52 2.89
C GLU A 385 -10.58 -12.31 2.49
N ASP A 386 -11.91 -12.40 2.62
CA ASP A 386 -12.83 -11.33 2.21
C ASP A 386 -12.61 -9.98 2.92
N ASP A 387 -11.92 -9.97 4.08
CA ASP A 387 -11.58 -8.76 4.83
C ASP A 387 -10.25 -8.12 4.39
N PHE A 388 -9.68 -8.54 3.25
CA PHE A 388 -8.36 -8.09 2.80
C PHE A 388 -8.23 -6.57 2.74
N TYR A 389 -9.29 -5.83 2.41
CA TYR A 389 -9.29 -4.37 2.37
C TYR A 389 -8.88 -3.76 3.72
N ALA A 390 -9.38 -4.31 4.83
CA ALA A 390 -9.06 -3.84 6.17
C ALA A 390 -7.63 -4.19 6.59
N ARG A 391 -6.99 -5.17 5.91
CA ARG A 391 -5.62 -5.62 6.16
C ARG A 391 -4.60 -4.99 5.21
N THR A 392 -5.04 -4.29 4.16
CA THR A 392 -4.17 -3.65 3.17
C THR A 392 -3.38 -2.49 3.80
N ASP A 393 -2.06 -2.52 3.65
CA ASP A 393 -1.19 -1.36 3.94
C ASP A 393 -1.28 -0.40 2.74
N PHE A 394 -2.15 0.60 2.83
CA PHE A 394 -2.40 1.55 1.73
C PHE A 394 -1.22 2.47 1.40
N GLU A 395 -0.26 2.66 2.33
CA GLU A 395 0.99 3.36 2.01
C GLU A 395 1.83 2.51 1.06
N ASN A 396 1.98 1.22 1.38
CA ASN A 396 2.70 0.30 0.52
C ASN A 396 1.96 0.06 -0.80
N HIS A 397 0.62 -0.09 -0.77
CA HIS A 397 -0.20 -0.30 -1.96
C HIS A 397 -0.10 0.87 -2.94
N ALA A 398 -0.21 2.11 -2.45
CA ALA A 398 -0.01 3.31 -3.27
C ALA A 398 1.42 3.41 -3.81
N ALA A 399 2.43 3.05 -3.01
CA ALA A 399 3.82 3.00 -3.47
C ALA A 399 3.99 1.97 -4.60
N GLU A 400 3.38 0.79 -4.52
CA GLU A 400 3.42 -0.19 -5.61
C GLU A 400 2.72 0.34 -6.87
N LEU A 401 1.50 0.87 -6.76
CA LEU A 401 0.79 1.45 -7.90
C LEU A 401 1.60 2.57 -8.57
N SER A 402 2.28 3.41 -7.79
CA SER A 402 3.07 4.54 -8.29
C SER A 402 4.25 4.12 -9.16
N ARG A 403 4.71 2.87 -9.03
CA ARG A 403 5.79 2.28 -9.85
C ARG A 403 5.29 1.80 -11.20
N SER A 404 3.98 1.60 -11.36
CA SER A 404 3.43 1.08 -12.60
C SER A 404 3.42 2.15 -13.70
N PRO A 405 3.80 1.79 -14.94
CA PRO A 405 3.61 2.65 -16.10
C PRO A 405 2.18 3.16 -16.28
N LEU A 406 1.17 2.39 -15.83
CA LEU A 406 -0.25 2.78 -15.87
C LEU A 406 -0.60 4.03 -15.04
N TYR A 407 0.30 4.42 -14.13
CA TYR A 407 0.15 5.59 -13.28
C TYR A 407 1.33 6.57 -13.42
N ARG A 408 2.18 6.44 -14.44
CA ARG A 408 3.36 7.31 -14.64
C ARG A 408 3.01 8.80 -14.63
N GLU A 409 1.88 9.16 -15.23
CA GLU A 409 1.36 10.53 -15.33
C GLU A 409 0.37 10.89 -14.21
N LYS A 410 0.04 9.94 -13.33
CA LYS A 410 -0.95 10.11 -12.25
C LYS A 410 -0.25 10.17 -10.90
N ARG A 411 -0.68 11.11 -10.05
CA ARG A 411 -0.27 11.12 -8.64
C ARG A 411 -1.16 10.17 -7.85
N ILE A 412 -0.56 9.29 -7.07
CA ILE A 412 -1.25 8.32 -6.22
C ILE A 412 -0.92 8.63 -4.76
N SER A 413 -1.97 8.88 -3.97
CA SER A 413 -1.89 8.90 -2.52
C SER A 413 -2.42 7.59 -1.96
N SER A 414 -2.10 7.28 -0.70
CA SER A 414 -2.70 6.16 0.04
C SER A 414 -4.22 6.26 0.08
N GLU A 415 -4.76 7.46 0.30
CA GLU A 415 -6.20 7.75 0.26
C GLU A 415 -6.81 7.49 -1.11
N GLY A 416 -6.19 7.98 -2.20
CA GLY A 416 -6.69 7.75 -3.56
C GLY A 416 -6.66 6.28 -3.95
N ALA A 417 -5.62 5.55 -3.52
CA ALA A 417 -5.50 4.13 -3.74
C ALA A 417 -6.56 3.33 -2.96
N ALA A 418 -6.89 3.75 -1.73
CA ALA A 418 -7.96 3.18 -0.92
C ALA A 418 -9.34 3.42 -1.56
N ASP A 419 -9.63 4.65 -1.96
CA ASP A 419 -10.89 5.02 -2.62
C ASP A 419 -11.12 4.25 -3.93
N GLU A 420 -10.08 4.06 -4.75
CA GLU A 420 -10.17 3.24 -5.96
C GLU A 420 -10.42 1.77 -5.65
N LEU A 421 -9.67 1.22 -4.69
CA LEU A 421 -9.84 -0.18 -4.31
C LEU A 421 -11.24 -0.44 -3.72
N ASP A 422 -11.77 0.49 -2.91
CA ASP A 422 -13.12 0.39 -2.36
C ASP A 422 -14.19 0.36 -3.47
N ARG A 423 -14.08 1.23 -4.47
CA ARG A 423 -14.97 1.24 -5.64
C ARG A 423 -14.92 -0.07 -6.43
N ILE A 424 -13.72 -0.63 -6.60
CA ILE A 424 -13.55 -1.93 -7.27
C ILE A 424 -14.21 -3.03 -6.43
N ILE A 425 -13.95 -3.07 -5.13
CA ILE A 425 -14.48 -4.08 -4.22
C ILE A 425 -16.00 -4.06 -4.17
N LEU A 426 -16.62 -2.89 -4.05
CA LEU A 426 -18.08 -2.74 -4.04
C LEU A 426 -18.74 -3.38 -5.26
N LEU A 427 -18.08 -3.41 -6.41
CA LEU A 427 -18.58 -4.07 -7.62
C LEU A 427 -18.36 -5.58 -7.63
N LEU A 428 -17.35 -6.07 -6.93
CA LEU A 428 -17.00 -7.50 -6.87
C LEU A 428 -17.67 -8.22 -5.71
N GLN A 429 -18.19 -7.51 -4.71
CA GLN A 429 -18.93 -8.12 -3.60
C GLN A 429 -20.22 -8.79 -4.08
N PRO A 430 -20.61 -9.96 -3.54
CA PRO A 430 -21.91 -10.56 -3.85
C PRO A 430 -23.04 -9.62 -3.42
N ASN A 431 -24.13 -9.56 -4.19
CA ASN A 431 -25.27 -8.67 -3.95
C ASN A 431 -26.18 -9.12 -2.79
N ARG A 432 -25.71 -10.01 -1.90
CA ARG A 432 -26.51 -10.48 -0.77
C ARG A 432 -26.68 -9.34 0.23
N ASP A 433 -27.93 -9.04 0.58
CA ASP A 433 -28.22 -8.26 1.78
C ASP A 433 -27.49 -8.91 2.96
N PRO A 434 -26.79 -8.12 3.81
CA PRO A 434 -26.19 -8.68 5.01
C PRO A 434 -27.30 -9.41 5.79
N ALA A 435 -27.09 -10.70 6.07
CA ALA A 435 -28.01 -11.46 6.89
C ALA A 435 -28.31 -10.65 8.16
N PRO A 436 -29.59 -10.53 8.57
CA PRO A 436 -29.94 -9.71 9.72
C PRO A 436 -29.10 -10.15 10.91
N SER A 437 -28.32 -9.22 11.45
CA SER A 437 -27.57 -9.42 12.68
C SER A 437 -28.51 -10.03 13.72
N PRO A 438 -28.10 -11.05 14.48
CA PRO A 438 -28.94 -11.57 15.55
C PRO A 438 -29.34 -10.42 16.45
N GLU A 439 -30.65 -10.22 16.62
CA GLU A 439 -31.22 -9.19 17.49
C GLU A 439 -30.56 -9.30 18.87
N ILE A 440 -29.69 -8.34 19.20
CA ILE A 440 -29.26 -8.13 20.57
C ILE A 440 -30.47 -7.52 21.27
N LYS A 441 -31.22 -8.36 21.98
CA LYS A 441 -32.25 -7.89 22.90
C LYS A 441 -31.56 -7.02 23.96
N ASP A 442 -32.03 -5.78 24.08
CA ASP A 442 -31.67 -4.85 25.15
C ASP A 442 -31.93 -5.51 26.51
N GLY A 443 -30.90 -6.07 27.12
CA GLY A 443 -31.08 -6.80 28.37
C GLY A 443 -29.90 -7.59 28.93
N ASP A 444 -28.66 -7.43 28.44
CA ASP A 444 -27.51 -8.07 29.09
C ASP A 444 -26.21 -7.26 28.97
N VAL A 445 -26.29 -5.97 29.34
CA VAL A 445 -25.11 -5.14 29.61
C VAL A 445 -24.67 -5.42 31.04
N SER A 446 -24.04 -6.59 31.30
CA SER A 446 -23.15 -6.85 32.44
C SER A 446 -22.62 -8.28 32.43
N ARG A 447 -21.64 -8.57 31.56
CA ARG A 447 -20.50 -9.50 31.74
C ARG A 447 -19.90 -9.81 30.37
N LEU A 448 -18.94 -8.99 29.94
CA LEU A 448 -18.05 -9.35 28.84
C LEU A 448 -17.11 -10.48 29.33
N PRO A 449 -17.06 -11.66 28.68
CA PRO A 449 -15.94 -12.57 28.83
C PRO A 449 -14.76 -11.97 28.06
N LEU A 450 -13.61 -11.85 28.71
CA LEU A 450 -12.34 -11.54 28.06
C LEU A 450 -12.03 -12.62 27.00
N PRO A 451 -11.44 -12.29 25.84
CA PRO A 451 -11.06 -13.29 24.86
C PRO A 451 -9.93 -14.17 25.41
N GLU A 452 -10.19 -15.48 25.55
CA GLU A 452 -9.15 -16.46 25.82
C GLU A 452 -8.20 -16.55 24.62
N ARG A 453 -6.91 -16.31 24.87
CA ARG A 453 -5.84 -16.54 23.90
C ARG A 453 -5.68 -18.06 23.68
N PRO A 454 -5.72 -18.58 22.44
CA PRO A 454 -5.28 -19.93 22.17
C PRO A 454 -3.75 -19.98 22.31
N LEU A 455 -3.26 -20.55 23.41
CA LEU A 455 -1.85 -20.91 23.57
C LEU A 455 -1.53 -22.07 22.61
N GLY A 456 -0.84 -21.76 21.52
CA GLY A 456 -0.27 -22.74 20.60
C GLY A 456 0.67 -23.70 21.33
N LYS A 457 0.40 -25.00 21.21
CA LYS A 457 1.25 -26.09 21.71
C LYS A 457 2.63 -26.02 21.06
N ARG A 458 3.69 -25.91 21.87
CA ARG A 458 5.07 -26.16 21.45
C ARG A 458 5.31 -27.66 21.26
N LEU A 459 5.95 -28.00 20.15
CA LEU A 459 6.63 -29.27 19.95
C LEU A 459 8.01 -29.24 20.63
N SER A 460 8.37 -30.38 21.23
CA SER A 460 9.65 -30.75 21.87
C SER A 460 9.98 -30.09 23.22
N ASP A 461 9.92 -30.88 24.30
CA ASP A 461 11.14 -31.46 24.86
C ASP A 461 10.80 -32.68 25.72
N GLY A 462 11.52 -33.77 25.47
CA GLY A 462 11.40 -35.00 26.24
C GLY A 462 11.91 -34.81 27.66
N ASN A 463 11.28 -35.52 28.60
CA ASN A 463 11.99 -35.97 29.78
C ASN A 463 11.55 -37.38 30.16
N LEU A 464 12.53 -38.27 29.99
CA LEU A 464 12.69 -39.50 30.74
C LEU A 464 12.40 -39.25 32.22
N SER A 465 11.42 -39.98 32.75
CA SER A 465 11.50 -40.73 34.02
C SER A 465 10.12 -40.83 34.66
N GLN A 466 9.49 -42.00 34.54
CA GLN A 466 9.19 -42.78 35.73
C GLN A 466 8.93 -44.24 35.35
N GLN A 467 9.93 -45.02 35.73
CA GLN A 467 9.91 -46.46 35.88
C GLN A 467 8.74 -46.91 36.78
N LYS A 468 8.24 -48.11 36.44
CA LYS A 468 7.79 -49.22 37.32
C LYS A 468 6.29 -49.37 37.62
N ARG A 469 5.88 -50.64 37.40
CA ARG A 469 4.65 -51.37 37.75
C ARG A 469 3.49 -51.05 36.79
N SER A 470 2.95 -51.98 36.01
CA SER A 470 2.76 -53.44 36.15
C SER A 470 2.54 -53.99 34.73
N LYS A 471 3.32 -54.96 34.22
CA LYS A 471 3.18 -56.42 34.34
C LYS A 471 1.77 -56.96 34.02
N ILE A 472 1.75 -57.80 32.96
CA ILE A 472 0.81 -58.90 32.67
C ILE A 472 -0.51 -58.39 32.05
N SER A 473 -1.00 -58.84 30.90
CA SER A 473 -1.02 -60.15 30.21
C SER A 473 -1.21 -59.88 28.70
N GLU A 474 -0.58 -60.65 27.80
CA GLU A 474 -1.25 -61.70 26.98
C GLU A 474 -2.59 -61.23 26.38
N ALA A 475 -2.91 -61.38 25.11
CA ALA A 475 -2.32 -62.07 23.97
C ALA A 475 -3.08 -61.53 22.73
N SER A 476 -2.51 -61.77 21.54
CA SER A 476 -3.21 -62.33 20.36
C SER A 476 -4.56 -61.70 19.96
N ASP A 477 -4.73 -61.19 18.74
CA ASP A 477 -4.80 -61.97 17.50
C ASP A 477 -4.99 -60.95 16.36
N PHE A 478 -4.25 -61.07 15.25
CA PHE A 478 -4.79 -61.43 13.92
C PHE A 478 -6.00 -60.57 13.50
N TRP A 479 -5.96 -59.70 12.49
CA TRP A 479 -5.38 -59.78 11.14
C TRP A 479 -4.94 -58.40 10.64
#